data_AF-A0AB39KZF9-F1
#
_entry.id   AF-A0AB39KZF9-F1
#
_cell.length_a   1.000
_cell.length_b   1.000
_cell.length_c   1.000
_cell.angle_alpha   90.00
_cell.angle_beta   90.00
_cell.angle_gamma   90.00
#
_symmetry.space_group_name_H-M   'P 1'
#
loop_
_entity.id
_entity.type
_entity.pdbx_description
1 polymer ?
#
loop_
_entity_poly.entity_id
_entity_poly.type
_entity_poly.pdbx_seq_one_letter_code
_entity_poly.pdbx_strand_id
1 'polypeptide(L)'
;MSPESGGWRRYDTTLFPVFHERFEEKWGEGTAPFLDPSVFESDQPRPRAQWINVDTGAAVAVVPVWEDDPAARSFAVFYLPPAGGIWVLRPPGISPYVEAVSNGPATSAPAATLRNDSFRKAVEHAEAFIYGT
;
A
#
# COMPACT_ATOMS: atom_id res chain seq x y z
N MET A 1 -2.58 16.41 -19.36
CA MET A 1 -2.28 17.37 -18.28
C MET A 1 -2.83 16.76 -17.01
N SER A 2 -1.97 16.14 -16.19
CA SER A 2 -2.38 15.59 -14.90
C SER A 2 -2.64 16.74 -13.94
N PRO A 3 -3.69 16.69 -13.11
CA PRO A 3 -4.00 17.78 -12.21
C PRO A 3 -2.97 17.73 -11.07
N GLU A 4 -2.00 18.65 -11.09
CA GLU A 4 -1.08 18.91 -9.97
C GLU A 4 -1.85 19.60 -8.83
N SER A 5 -2.81 18.89 -8.25
CA SER A 5 -3.67 19.41 -7.20
C SER A 5 -2.96 19.28 -5.85
N GLY A 6 -2.25 20.34 -5.46
CA GLY A 6 -1.46 20.40 -4.22
C GLY A 6 -0.12 19.66 -4.36
N GLY A 7 0.85 19.92 -3.47
CA GLY A 7 2.22 19.37 -3.54
C GLY A 7 2.36 17.84 -3.49
N TRP A 8 1.30 17.07 -3.72
CA TRP A 8 1.30 15.63 -3.84
C TRP A 8 2.03 15.16 -5.10
N ARG A 9 2.96 14.23 -4.90
CA ARG A 9 3.75 13.60 -5.96
C ARG A 9 3.76 12.10 -5.79
N ARG A 10 3.51 11.36 -6.86
CA ARG A 10 3.42 9.89 -6.88
C ARG A 10 4.80 9.26 -7.17
N TYR A 11 5.15 8.22 -6.43
CA TYR A 11 6.43 7.53 -6.54
C TYR A 11 6.30 6.02 -6.30
N ASP A 12 6.20 5.20 -7.34
CA ASP A 12 5.86 3.78 -7.16
C ASP A 12 7.11 2.85 -7.03
N THR A 13 8.34 3.40 -7.05
CA THR A 13 9.60 2.63 -7.17
C THR A 13 10.19 2.17 -5.84
N THR A 14 10.64 3.09 -4.98
CA THR A 14 11.24 2.78 -3.65
C THR A 14 10.37 3.26 -2.50
N LEU A 15 10.05 2.41 -1.52
CA LEU A 15 9.27 2.81 -0.34
C LEU A 15 9.97 3.98 0.37
N PHE A 16 9.20 5.01 0.76
CA PHE A 16 9.81 6.11 1.51
C PHE A 16 10.23 5.63 2.92
N PRO A 17 11.45 5.97 3.39
CA PRO A 17 11.91 5.62 4.74
C PRO A 17 10.95 6.04 5.85
N VAL A 18 10.24 7.17 5.67
CA VAL A 18 9.26 7.69 6.63
C VAL A 18 8.13 6.70 6.92
N PHE A 19 7.74 5.84 5.96
CA PHE A 19 6.76 4.79 6.24
C PHE A 19 7.30 3.76 7.21
N HIS A 20 8.55 3.34 7.05
CA HIS A 20 9.20 2.41 7.97
C HIS A 20 9.29 3.01 9.37
N GLU A 21 9.86 4.22 9.48
CA GLU A 21 10.06 4.92 10.75
C GLU A 21 8.75 5.13 11.52
N ARG A 22 7.70 5.64 10.85
CA ARG A 22 6.40 5.93 11.49
C ARG A 22 5.64 4.66 11.87
N PHE A 23 5.81 3.60 11.09
CA PHE A 23 5.17 2.33 11.38
C PHE A 23 5.78 1.69 12.63
N GLU A 24 7.11 1.65 12.71
CA GLU A 24 7.80 1.13 13.89
C GLU A 24 7.62 2.02 15.12
N GLU A 25 7.53 3.35 14.95
CA GLU A 25 7.18 4.27 16.04
C GLU A 25 5.83 3.92 16.69
N LYS A 26 4.85 3.47 15.88
CA LYS A 26 3.50 3.17 16.38
C LYS A 26 3.34 1.73 16.88
N TRP A 27 3.90 0.75 16.19
CA TRP A 27 3.66 -0.68 16.47
C TRP A 27 4.86 -1.43 17.02
N GLY A 28 6.04 -0.80 17.08
CA GLY A 28 7.28 -1.36 17.62
C GLY A 28 8.31 -1.68 16.52
N GLU A 29 9.58 -1.74 16.93
CA GLU A 29 10.71 -2.11 16.08
C GLU A 29 10.49 -3.50 15.44
N GLY A 30 10.79 -3.65 14.15
CA GLY A 30 10.63 -4.91 13.42
C GLY A 30 9.21 -5.23 12.95
N THR A 31 8.26 -4.30 13.10
CA THR A 31 6.88 -4.47 12.60
C THR A 31 6.65 -3.96 11.18
N ALA A 32 7.58 -3.18 10.63
CA ALA A 32 7.56 -2.68 9.26
C ALA A 32 7.92 -3.64 8.10
N PRO A 33 8.43 -4.90 8.28
CA PRO A 33 8.92 -5.71 7.16
C PRO A 33 7.92 -5.82 6.01
N PHE A 34 6.63 -5.95 6.31
CA PHE A 34 5.59 -6.13 5.32
C PHE A 34 5.33 -4.94 4.39
N LEU A 35 5.77 -3.74 4.79
CA LEU A 35 5.69 -2.53 3.98
C LEU A 35 6.65 -2.57 2.79
N ASP A 36 7.65 -3.45 2.83
CA ASP A 36 8.58 -3.66 1.73
C ASP A 36 8.32 -5.00 1.02
N PRO A 37 7.54 -4.97 -0.08
CA PRO A 37 7.38 -6.10 -0.97
C PRO A 37 8.67 -6.76 -1.44
N SER A 38 9.71 -5.95 -1.67
CA SER A 38 10.97 -6.39 -2.27
C SER A 38 11.86 -7.18 -1.32
N VAL A 39 11.55 -7.15 -0.01
CA VAL A 39 12.23 -7.94 1.03
C VAL A 39 11.82 -9.42 0.98
N PHE A 40 10.68 -9.77 0.37
CA PHE A 40 10.14 -11.13 0.45
C PHE A 40 10.23 -11.93 -0.86
N GLU A 41 10.05 -11.32 -2.03
CA GLU A 41 10.05 -12.05 -3.31
C GLU A 41 10.66 -11.19 -4.43
N SER A 42 11.91 -11.49 -4.82
CA SER A 42 12.61 -10.81 -5.92
C SER A 42 11.96 -11.03 -7.29
N ASP A 43 11.16 -12.08 -7.38
CA ASP A 43 10.46 -12.63 -8.54
C ASP A 43 8.98 -12.18 -8.63
N GLN A 44 8.43 -11.59 -7.55
CA GLN A 44 7.10 -10.95 -7.54
C GLN A 44 7.15 -9.55 -6.93
N PRO A 45 7.48 -8.50 -7.71
CA PRO A 45 7.34 -7.13 -7.23
C PRO A 45 5.85 -6.86 -6.94
N ARG A 46 5.47 -6.81 -5.66
CA ARG A 46 4.06 -6.59 -5.29
C ARG A 46 3.65 -5.17 -5.66
N PRO A 47 2.44 -4.97 -6.19
CA PRO A 47 1.96 -3.64 -6.57
C PRO A 47 2.02 -2.69 -5.37
N ARG A 48 2.64 -1.53 -5.56
CA ARG A 48 2.69 -0.45 -4.57
C ARG A 48 2.39 0.86 -5.27
N ALA A 49 1.64 1.71 -4.58
CA ALA A 49 1.53 3.12 -4.94
C ALA A 49 1.77 3.96 -3.69
N GLN A 50 2.44 5.08 -3.83
CA GLN A 50 2.63 6.00 -2.71
C GLN A 50 2.78 7.44 -3.21
N TRP A 51 2.41 8.35 -2.33
CA TRP A 51 2.42 9.78 -2.56
C TRP A 51 3.09 10.49 -1.39
N ILE A 52 3.80 11.57 -1.68
CA ILE A 52 4.31 12.52 -0.69
C ILE A 52 3.80 13.90 -1.05
N ASN A 53 3.31 14.63 -0.06
CA ASN A 53 3.02 16.04 -0.17
C ASN A 53 4.30 16.82 0.18
N VAL A 54 4.96 17.41 -0.82
CA VAL A 54 6.25 18.08 -0.63
C VAL A 54 6.16 19.36 0.20
N ASP A 55 4.97 19.94 0.31
CA ASP A 55 4.76 21.19 1.05
C ASP A 55 4.62 20.93 2.56
N THR A 56 4.09 19.76 2.93
CA THR A 56 3.72 19.43 4.31
C THR A 56 4.46 18.23 4.90
N GLY A 57 5.09 17.41 4.06
CA GLY A 57 5.70 16.14 4.48
C GLY A 57 4.70 15.01 4.75
N ALA A 58 3.40 15.22 4.49
CA ALA A 58 2.40 14.16 4.59
C ALA A 58 2.63 13.09 3.52
N ALA A 59 2.34 11.82 3.81
CA ALA A 59 2.51 10.72 2.86
C ALA A 59 1.30 9.79 2.82
N VAL A 60 1.07 9.13 1.69
CA VAL A 60 0.06 8.07 1.53
C VAL A 60 0.71 6.85 0.88
N ALA A 61 0.42 5.64 1.33
CA ALA A 61 0.88 4.41 0.69
C ALA A 61 -0.24 3.38 0.58
N VAL A 62 -0.29 2.69 -0.55
CA VAL A 62 -1.11 1.51 -0.82
C VAL A 62 -0.17 0.31 -0.75
N VAL A 63 -0.41 -0.59 0.21
CA VAL A 63 0.42 -1.77 0.44
C VAL A 63 -0.44 -3.00 0.71
N PRO A 64 0.05 -4.22 0.39
CA PRO A 64 -0.64 -5.45 0.73
C PRO A 64 -0.64 -5.68 2.25
N VAL A 65 -1.76 -6.19 2.78
CA VAL A 65 -1.92 -6.57 4.19
C VAL A 65 -2.48 -7.99 4.31
N TRP A 66 -2.15 -8.67 5.42
CA TRP A 66 -2.78 -9.95 5.78
C TRP A 66 -4.19 -9.72 6.31
N GLU A 67 -5.09 -10.62 5.92
CA GLU A 67 -6.42 -10.75 6.53
C GLU A 67 -6.37 -11.83 7.63
N ASP A 68 -7.51 -12.10 8.26
CA ASP A 68 -7.62 -13.15 9.29
C ASP A 68 -7.18 -14.53 8.78
N ASP A 69 -7.36 -14.80 7.48
CA ASP A 69 -6.78 -15.97 6.81
C ASP A 69 -5.33 -15.66 6.39
N PRO A 70 -4.33 -16.40 6.89
CA PRO A 70 -2.91 -16.22 6.54
C PRO A 70 -2.60 -16.37 5.05
N ALA A 71 -3.46 -17.03 4.27
CA ALA A 71 -3.33 -17.16 2.81
C ALA A 71 -4.02 -16.02 2.04
N ALA A 72 -4.91 -15.28 2.70
CA ALA A 72 -5.59 -14.14 2.12
C ALA A 72 -4.79 -12.86 2.29
N ARG A 73 -4.85 -12.03 1.26
CA ARG A 73 -4.26 -10.70 1.19
C ARG A 73 -5.33 -9.71 0.79
N SER A 74 -5.14 -8.48 1.18
CA SER A 74 -5.92 -7.33 0.75
C SER A 74 -4.98 -6.14 0.56
N PHE A 75 -5.50 -4.98 0.16
CA PHE A 75 -4.73 -3.73 0.14
C PHE A 75 -5.27 -2.77 1.19
N ALA A 76 -4.37 -2.18 1.96
CA ALA A 76 -4.67 -1.08 2.87
C ALA A 76 -4.06 0.22 2.36
N VAL A 77 -4.73 1.33 2.67
CA VAL A 77 -4.22 2.67 2.43
C VAL A 77 -3.75 3.25 3.75
N PHE A 78 -2.47 3.57 3.87
CA PHE A 78 -1.89 4.22 5.02
C PHE A 78 -1.70 5.70 4.74
N TYR A 79 -2.15 6.55 5.66
CA TYR A 79 -1.91 7.98 5.64
C TYR A 79 -1.00 8.39 6.81
N LEU A 80 0.07 9.10 6.48
CA LEU A 80 1.00 9.72 7.41
C LEU A 80 0.73 11.23 7.37
N PRO A 81 0.16 11.81 8.44
CA PRO A 81 0.00 13.25 8.50
C PRO A 81 1.37 13.94 8.66
N PRO A 82 1.45 15.27 8.46
CA PRO A 82 2.69 16.05 8.61
C PRO A 82 3.42 15.82 9.94
N ALA A 83 2.67 15.61 11.02
CA ALA A 83 3.21 15.38 12.34
C ALA A 83 2.52 14.19 13.01
N GLY A 84 3.31 13.13 13.26
CA GLY A 84 2.95 12.07 14.19
C GLY A 84 2.00 11.00 13.64
N GLY A 85 2.24 9.75 14.05
CA GLY A 85 1.30 8.67 13.86
C GLY A 85 1.07 8.24 12.41
N ILE A 86 0.09 7.36 12.26
CA ILE A 86 -0.27 6.73 11.00
C ILE A 86 -1.71 6.27 11.09
N TRP A 87 -2.45 6.54 10.03
CA TRP A 87 -3.88 6.31 9.91
C TRP A 87 -4.09 5.22 8.87
N VAL A 88 -4.97 4.27 9.19
CA VAL A 88 -5.37 3.24 8.24
C VAL A 88 -6.69 3.67 7.64
N LEU A 89 -6.65 4.06 6.36
CA LEU A 89 -7.83 4.34 5.56
C LEU A 89 -8.28 3.00 4.99
N ARG A 90 -9.38 2.45 5.52
CA ARG A 90 -9.95 1.21 4.99
C ARG A 90 -10.86 1.53 3.81
N PRO A 91 -10.46 1.17 2.58
CA PRO A 91 -11.28 1.47 1.42
C PRO A 91 -12.51 0.57 1.41
N PRO A 92 -13.72 1.12 1.18
CA PRO A 92 -14.92 0.30 1.07
C PRO A 92 -14.84 -0.60 -0.18
N GLY A 93 -15.25 -1.86 -0.04
CA GLY A 93 -15.40 -2.77 -1.18
C GLY A 93 -14.11 -3.35 -1.76
N ILE A 94 -12.99 -3.29 -1.04
CA ILE A 94 -11.80 -4.08 -1.41
C ILE A 94 -12.08 -5.55 -1.17
N SER A 95 -11.80 -6.34 -2.20
CA SER A 95 -11.94 -7.80 -2.13
C SER A 95 -10.60 -8.41 -1.69
N PRO A 96 -10.61 -9.37 -0.77
CA PRO A 96 -9.42 -10.16 -0.50
C PRO A 96 -9.07 -11.00 -1.74
N TYR A 97 -7.78 -11.28 -1.91
CA TYR A 97 -7.25 -12.20 -2.91
C TYR A 97 -6.34 -13.21 -2.22
N VAL A 98 -6.30 -14.44 -2.74
CA VAL A 98 -5.39 -15.47 -2.23
C VAL A 98 -4.07 -15.36 -2.98
N GLU A 99 -2.97 -15.28 -2.23
CA GLU A 99 -1.63 -15.28 -2.80
C GLU A 99 -1.05 -16.70 -2.68
N ALA A 100 -0.47 -17.22 -3.76
CA ALA A 100 0.25 -18.49 -3.68
C ALA A 100 1.49 -18.28 -2.81
N VAL A 101 1.53 -18.94 -1.65
CA VAL A 101 2.72 -18.99 -0.79
C VAL A 101 3.90 -19.51 -1.63
N SER A 102 5.12 -19.03 -1.38
CA SER A 102 6.34 -19.22 -2.21
C SER A 102 6.75 -20.67 -2.54
N ASN A 103 5.97 -21.68 -2.14
CA ASN A 103 6.11 -23.10 -2.47
C ASN A 103 4.88 -23.70 -3.20
N GLY A 104 3.94 -22.87 -3.68
CA GLY A 104 2.72 -23.27 -4.40
C GLY A 104 2.79 -22.99 -5.90
N PRO A 105 1.83 -23.50 -6.70
CA PRO A 105 1.79 -23.22 -8.14
C PRO A 105 1.65 -21.72 -8.38
N ALA A 106 2.27 -21.22 -9.45
CA ALA A 106 2.23 -19.80 -9.85
C ALA A 106 0.81 -19.23 -9.75
N THR A 107 0.69 -18.00 -9.22
CA THR A 107 -0.58 -17.28 -9.08
C THR A 107 -1.43 -17.44 -10.34
N SER A 108 -2.60 -18.06 -10.19
CA SER A 108 -3.49 -18.32 -11.31
C SER A 108 -3.95 -17.00 -11.95
N ALA A 109 -4.25 -16.99 -13.26
CA ALA A 109 -4.72 -15.79 -13.95
C ALA A 109 -5.94 -15.12 -13.25
N PRO A 110 -6.91 -15.87 -12.70
CA PRO A 110 -7.98 -15.30 -11.88
C PRO A 110 -7.50 -14.62 -10.59
N ALA A 111 -6.53 -15.21 -9.88
CA ALA A 111 -5.97 -14.61 -8.66
C ALA A 111 -5.19 -13.32 -8.96
N ALA A 112 -4.42 -13.29 -10.06
CA ALA A 112 -3.75 -12.09 -10.52
C ALA A 112 -4.75 -10.97 -10.91
N THR A 113 -5.89 -11.35 -11.50
CA THR A 113 -6.96 -10.41 -11.85
C THR A 113 -7.59 -9.78 -10.61
N LEU A 114 -7.91 -10.58 -9.59
CA LEU A 114 -8.43 -10.10 -8.30
C LEU A 114 -7.44 -9.19 -7.59
N ARG A 115 -6.15 -9.58 -7.54
CA ARG A 115 -5.09 -8.73 -6.96
C ARG A 115 -5.03 -7.36 -7.64
N ASN A 116 -5.02 -7.33 -8.97
CA ASN A 116 -4.91 -6.09 -9.73
C ASN A 116 -6.16 -5.22 -9.59
N ASP A 117 -7.36 -5.82 -9.52
CA ASP A 117 -8.61 -5.11 -9.24
C ASP A 117 -8.61 -4.48 -7.83
N SER A 118 -8.23 -5.26 -6.82
CA SER A 118 -8.13 -4.77 -5.45
C SER A 118 -7.07 -3.67 -5.29
N PHE A 119 -5.93 -3.79 -5.98
CA PHE A 119 -4.92 -2.74 -6.03
C PHE A 119 -5.47 -1.46 -6.67
N ARG A 120 -6.14 -1.57 -7.82
CA ARG A 120 -6.77 -0.43 -8.50
C ARG A 120 -7.75 0.31 -7.58
N LYS A 121 -8.65 -0.43 -6.91
CA LYS A 121 -9.62 0.16 -5.97
C LYS A 121 -8.95 0.87 -4.80
N ALA A 122 -7.85 0.32 -4.28
CA ALA A 122 -7.07 0.95 -3.22
C ALA A 122 -6.39 2.24 -3.69
N VAL A 123 -5.85 2.25 -4.91
CA VAL A 123 -5.28 3.45 -5.55
C VAL A 123 -6.35 4.51 -5.77
N GLU A 124 -7.51 4.15 -6.32
CA GLU A 124 -8.63 5.07 -6.52
C GLU A 124 -9.10 5.68 -5.19
N HIS A 125 -9.16 4.88 -4.12
CA HIS A 125 -9.49 5.40 -2.80
C HIS A 125 -8.43 6.35 -2.24
N ALA A 126 -7.14 6.04 -2.43
CA ALA A 126 -6.04 6.91 -2.03
C ALA A 126 -6.09 8.24 -2.80
N GLU A 127 -6.31 8.20 -4.11
CA GLU A 127 -6.44 9.39 -4.96
C GLU A 127 -7.68 10.22 -4.57
N ALA A 128 -8.81 9.57 -4.26
CA ALA A 128 -10.00 10.26 -3.74
C ALA A 128 -9.74 10.95 -2.41
N PHE A 129 -8.99 10.31 -1.50
CA PHE A 129 -8.57 10.93 -0.25
C PHE A 129 -7.62 12.12 -0.46
N ILE A 130 -6.63 11.98 -1.36
CA ILE A 130 -5.61 12.99 -1.64
C ILE A 130 -6.22 14.22 -2.34
N TYR A 131 -7.09 14.00 -3.33
CA TYR A 131 -7.59 15.04 -4.23
C TYR A 131 -9.03 15.45 -3.96
N GLY A 132 -9.74 14.77 -3.06
CA GLY A 132 -11.12 15.11 -2.67
C GLY A 132 -12.17 14.83 -3.76
N THR A 133 -11.97 13.79 -4.58
CA THR A 133 -12.86 13.41 -5.70
C THR A 133 -13.90 12.38 -5.32
#